data_AF-A0A2E4AZX9-F1
#
_entry.id   AF-A0A2E4AZX9-F1
#
_cell.length_a   1.000
_cell.length_b   1.000
_cell.length_c   1.000
_cell.angle_alpha   90.00
_cell.angle_beta   90.00
_cell.angle_gamma   90.00
#
_symmetry.space_group_name_H-M   'P 1'
#
loop_
_entity.id
_entity.type
_entity.pdbx_description
1 polymer ?
#
loop_
_entity_poly.entity_id
_entity_poly.type
_entity_poly.pdbx_seq_one_letter_code
_entity_poly.pdbx_strand_id
1 'polypeptide(L)' 'MKKDEESLSVNDYRFNYRQTGDELFSERHFSAPNPIVARQMFDLACKKDDLVGDEVNMAVWNRWANRWEEVSTEELSDTD' A
#
# COMPACT_ATOMS: atom_id res chain seq x y z
N MET A 1 -3.59 -11.25 -33.24
CA MET A 1 -2.46 -10.57 -32.58
C MET A 1 -2.71 -10.62 -31.09
N LYS A 2 -1.80 -11.21 -30.30
CA LYS A 2 -1.87 -11.21 -28.83
C LYS A 2 -0.86 -10.19 -28.33
N LYS A 3 -1.33 -9.15 -27.63
CA LYS A 3 -0.68 -8.40 -26.55
C LYS A 3 -1.32 -7.02 -26.47
N ASP A 4 -2.59 -7.00 -26.07
CA ASP A 4 -3.08 -5.87 -25.28
C ASP A 4 -2.76 -6.21 -23.82
N GLU A 5 -1.46 -6.36 -23.52
CA GLU A 5 -0.97 -6.08 -22.16
C GLU A 5 -1.06 -4.56 -22.05
N GLU A 6 -2.29 -4.07 -21.87
CA GLU A 6 -2.52 -2.77 -21.27
C GLU A 6 -1.67 -2.80 -20.01
N SER A 7 -0.53 -2.10 -20.03
CA SER A 7 0.35 -2.03 -18.88
C SER A 7 -0.47 -1.33 -17.81
N LEU A 8 -1.19 -2.11 -16.99
CA LEU A 8 -1.95 -1.60 -15.88
C LEU A 8 -0.95 -0.78 -15.09
N SER A 9 -1.10 0.54 -15.14
CA SER A 9 -0.11 1.46 -14.60
C SER A 9 -0.08 1.21 -13.10
N VAL A 10 0.98 0.53 -12.64
CA VAL A 10 1.18 0.28 -11.21
C VAL A 10 1.87 1.47 -10.57
N ASN A 11 1.33 1.87 -9.44
CA ASN A 11 1.94 2.84 -8.54
C ASN A 11 2.65 2.09 -7.42
N ASP A 12 3.67 2.73 -6.86
CA ASP A 12 4.41 2.19 -5.73
C ASP A 12 3.79 2.75 -4.46
N TYR A 13 3.50 1.87 -3.51
CA TYR A 13 2.90 2.20 -2.22
C TYR A 13 3.83 1.78 -1.10
N ARG A 14 3.78 2.54 -0.01
CA ARG A 14 4.59 2.37 1.18
C ARG A 14 3.67 2.32 2.40
N PHE A 15 3.82 1.27 3.19
CA PHE A 15 3.10 1.04 4.43
C PHE A 15 4.08 1.20 5.57
N ASN A 16 3.85 2.21 6.42
CA ASN A 16 4.50 2.32 7.71
C ASN A 16 3.54 1.76 8.75
N TYR A 17 3.98 0.73 9.48
CA TYR A 17 3.15 0.06 10.46
C TYR A 17 3.89 -0.23 11.76
N ARG A 18 3.17 -0.17 12.88
CA ARG A 18 3.66 -0.67 14.17
C ARG A 18 3.06 -2.04 14.43
N GLN A 19 3.91 -3.02 14.74
CA GLN A 19 3.44 -4.33 15.20
C GLN A 19 3.00 -4.21 16.66
N THR A 20 1.90 -4.89 17.04
CA THR A 20 1.44 -4.90 18.43
C THR A 20 2.54 -5.36 19.37
N GLY A 21 2.90 -4.51 20.33
CA GLY A 21 3.94 -4.79 21.33
C GLY A 21 5.37 -4.42 20.92
N ASP A 22 5.56 -3.90 19.70
CA ASP A 22 6.84 -3.34 19.27
C ASP A 22 6.84 -1.81 19.40
N GLU A 23 7.98 -1.24 19.81
CA GLU A 23 8.17 0.21 19.89
C GLU A 23 8.60 0.81 18.54
N LEU A 24 9.04 -0.02 17.61
CA LEU A 24 9.58 0.40 16.32
C LEU A 24 8.53 0.33 15.20
N PHE A 25 8.58 1.32 14.32
CA PHE A 25 7.84 1.28 13.06
C PHE A 25 8.58 0.43 12.04
N SER A 26 7.83 -0.46 11.39
CA SER A 26 8.25 -1.24 10.25
C SER A 26 7.72 -0.63 8.95
N GLU A 27 8.45 -0.83 7.86
CA GLU A 27 8.08 -0.33 6.54
C GLU A 27 7.99 -1.49 5.53
N ARG A 28 6.95 -1.50 4.70
CA ARG A 28 6.83 -2.40 3.54
C ARG A 28 6.39 -1.66 2.30
N HIS A 29 6.88 -2.13 1.15
CA HIS A 29 6.57 -1.55 -0.15
C HIS A 29 5.85 -2.55 -1.05
N PHE A 30 4.85 -2.07 -1.79
CA PHE A 30 4.09 -2.86 -2.76
C PHE A 30 3.85 -2.05 -4.03
N SER A 31 3.95 -2.67 -5.19
CA SER A 31 3.48 -2.08 -6.44
C SER A 31 2.08 -2.62 -6.75
N ALA A 32 1.11 -1.72 -6.93
CA ALA A 32 -0.29 -2.08 -7.10
C ALA A 32 -1.00 -1.09 -8.06
N PRO A 33 -2.12 -1.49 -8.67
CA PRO A 33 -2.87 -0.60 -9.57
C PRO A 33 -3.59 0.53 -8.83
N ASN A 34 -3.97 0.33 -7.57
CA ASN A 34 -4.72 1.29 -6.76
C ASN A 34 -4.45 1.04 -5.25
N PRO A 35 -4.77 2.01 -4.37
CA PRO A 35 -4.51 1.89 -2.93
C PRO A 35 -5.27 0.74 -2.26
N ILE A 36 -6.45 0.37 -2.75
CA ILE A 36 -7.25 -0.74 -2.21
C ILE A 36 -6.52 -2.07 -2.41
N VAL A 37 -6.01 -2.32 -3.62
CA VAL A 37 -5.24 -3.54 -3.91
C VAL A 37 -3.93 -3.55 -3.13
N ALA A 38 -3.24 -2.41 -3.00
CA ALA A 38 -2.04 -2.31 -2.16
C ALA A 38 -2.34 -2.71 -0.71
N ARG A 39 -3.47 -2.22 -0.16
CA ARG A 39 -3.91 -2.55 1.20
C ARG A 39 -4.22 -4.05 1.35
N GLN A 40 -4.91 -4.64 0.39
CA GLN A 40 -5.18 -6.09 0.40
C GLN A 40 -3.90 -6.93 0.38
N MET A 41 -2.88 -6.50 -0.40
CA MET A 41 -1.58 -7.16 -0.43
C MET A 41 -0.85 -7.03 0.91
N PHE A 42 -0.90 -5.86 1.53
CA PHE A 42 -0.36 -5.64 2.87
C PHE A 42 -1.04 -6.54 3.91
N ASP A 43 -2.38 -6.53 3.96
CA ASP A 43 -3.15 -7.35 4.91
C ASP A 43 -2.85 -8.85 4.73
N LEU A 44 -2.69 -9.31 3.48
CA LEU A 44 -2.30 -10.69 3.17
C LEU A 44 -0.88 -11.01 3.66
N ALA A 45 0.07 -10.10 3.47
CA ALA A 45 1.44 -10.26 3.94
C ALA A 45 1.51 -10.30 5.49
N CYS A 46 0.78 -9.43 6.17
CA CYS A 46 0.66 -9.44 7.63
C CYS A 46 0.08 -10.75 8.15
N LYS A 47 -1.02 -11.25 7.54
CA LYS A 47 -1.61 -12.55 7.91
C LYS A 47 -0.64 -13.72 7.73
N LYS A 48 0.18 -13.69 6.67
CA LYS A 48 1.15 -14.75 6.40
C LYS A 48 2.26 -14.78 7.46
N ASP A 49 2.64 -13.61 7.96
CA ASP A 49 3.73 -13.43 8.92
C ASP A 49 3.22 -13.43 10.39
N ASP A 50 1.93 -13.70 10.62
CA ASP A 50 1.24 -13.61 11.91
C ASP A 50 1.44 -12.25 12.61
N LEU A 51 1.43 -11.18 11.81
CA LEU A 51 1.60 -9.81 12.27
C LEU A 51 0.25 -9.11 12.39
N VAL A 52 0.03 -8.45 13.52
CA VAL A 52 -1.06 -7.50 13.72
C VAL A 52 -0.48 -6.10 13.68
N GLY A 53 -0.85 -5.33 12.65
CA GLY A 53 -0.44 -3.94 12.48
C GLY A 53 -1.50 -3.00 13.04
N ASP A 54 -1.19 -2.27 14.11
CA ASP A 54 -2.15 -1.41 14.81
C ASP A 54 -2.22 0.00 14.21
N GLU A 55 -1.08 0.55 13.80
CA GLU A 55 -0.96 1.92 13.27
C GLU A 55 -0.43 1.86 11.83
N VAL A 56 -1.32 1.76 10.84
CA VAL A 56 -0.94 1.58 9.43
C VAL A 56 -1.15 2.88 8.65
N ASN A 57 -0.05 3.55 8.28
CA ASN A 57 -0.05 4.69 7.38
C ASN A 57 0.36 4.25 5.98
N MET A 58 -0.40 4.64 4.97
CA MET A 58 -0.10 4.35 3.57
C MET A 58 0.29 5.63 2.83
N ALA A 59 1.32 5.53 2.00
CA ALA A 59 1.72 6.59 1.08
C ALA A 59 1.93 6.05 -0.33
N VAL A 60 1.69 6.86 -1.35
CA VAL A 60 1.93 6.55 -2.76
C VAL A 60 3.15 7.34 -3.26
N TRP A 61 3.96 6.74 -4.12
CA TRP A 61 5.11 7.42 -4.71
C TRP A 61 4.66 8.36 -5.84
N ASN A 62 4.79 9.65 -5.61
CA ASN A 62 4.60 10.65 -6.65
C ASN A 62 5.91 10.80 -7.45
N ARG A 63 5.97 10.15 -8.61
CA ARG A 63 7.14 10.18 -9.51
C ARG A 63 7.49 11.57 -10.02
N TRP A 64 6.50 12.45 -10.16
CA TRP A 64 6.70 13.81 -10.67
C TRP A 64 7.25 14.75 -9.59
N ALA A 65 6.82 14.57 -8.35
CA ALA A 65 7.28 15.35 -7.21
C ALA A 65 8.49 14.73 -6.49
N ASN A 66 8.90 13.51 -6.88
CA ASN A 66 9.98 12.74 -6.28
C ASN A 66 9.85 12.63 -4.75
N ARG A 67 8.63 12.35 -4.27
CA ARG A 67 8.31 12.20 -2.85
C ARG A 67 7.15 11.21 -2.64
N TRP A 68 7.06 10.71 -1.42
CA TRP A 68 5.89 9.96 -0.95
C TRP A 68 4.78 10.93 -0.54
N GLU A 69 3.55 10.66 -0.95
CA GLU A 69 2.35 11.42 -0.58
C GLU A 69 1.40 10.49 0.18
N GLU A 70 0.89 10.94 1.33
CA GLU A 70 0.01 10.15 2.17
C GLU A 70 -1.32 9.88 1.44
N VAL A 71 -1.74 8.61 1.44
CA VAL A 71 -3.06 8.23 0.93
C VAL A 71 -4.05 8.39 2.07
N SER A 72 -4.98 9.31 1.88
CA SER A 72 -5.99 9.60 2.90
C SER A 72 -7.01 8.47 3.01
N THR A 73 -7.66 8.33 4.17
CA THR A 73 -8.71 7.32 4.37
C THR A 73 -9.93 7.57 3.47
N GLU A 74 -10.13 8.80 3.00
CA GLU A 74 -11.19 9.18 2.08
C GLU A 74 -10.99 8.54 0.69
N GLU A 75 -9.75 8.46 0.20
CA GLU A 75 -9.41 7.80 -1.07
C GLU A 75 -9.55 6.26 -1.04
N LEU A 76 -9.76 5.70 0.15
CA LEU A 76 -10.08 4.28 0.35
C LEU A 76 -11.59 4.01 0.37
N SER A 77 -12.42 5.06 0.35
CA SER A 77 -13.88 4.97 0.50
C SER A 77 -14.67 5.15 -0.79
N ASP A 78 -14.00 5.39 -1.93
CA ASP A 78 -14.66 5.49 -3.25
C ASP A 78 -15.13 4.11 -3.73
N THR A 79 -16.23 3.63 -3.17
CA THR A 79 -17.08 2.59 -3.74
C THR A 79 -18.51 2.84 -3.24
N ASP A 80 -19.28 3.60 -4.03
CA ASP A 80 -20.75 3.62 -3.98
C ASP A 80 -21.27 3.17 -5.36
#